data_AF-Q2K644-F1
#
_entry.id   AF-Q2K644-F1
#
_cell.length_a   1.000
_cell.length_b   1.000
_cell.length_c   1.000
_cell.angle_alpha   90.00
_cell.angle_beta   90.00
_cell.angle_gamma   90.00
#
_symmetry.space_group_name_H-M   'P 1'
#
loop_
_entity.id
_entity.type
_entity.pdbx_description
1 polymer ?
#
loop_
_entity_poly.entity_id
_entity_poly.type
_entity_poly.pdbx_seq_one_letter_code
_entity_poly.pdbx_strand_id
1 'polypeptide(L)'
;MIRVFKASSRSREVVELDRHAIRQNYSSGRQTNIMFDTNILITIEGAYHKDHRHKTLKDSGVLELAKLINRNAKYGVFISPAAAYQELPPSRRSAVEAAFEIFLKDYLPGFRDDPNSAKVSLGGGSVDYESFRDLSLDRQKVISCSYASLLAMNAVNLIDGLDGIEKFVLYFDYCAEILDLVSLKELTIARYMFAPETGITEELRRRKVAATKNFLKLKKGGRKGLTPPEVIKRIALNGANDLKLISAADIVNNSRERFSFGEIEHDVWIATGDDKLYEFCCACPGFIGAEIGGPLARFVDAHENITGTNYWRDSMEIQARRLQERYSKVFIQKKMDSIVNAALKIEAMLDNDEATEYLKLRSWRLPRVPPADDHDRP
;
A
#
# COMPACT_ATOMS: atom_id res chain seq x y z
N MET A 1 -18.02 5.05 -5.88
CA MET A 1 -17.90 5.77 -7.17
C MET A 1 -16.43 5.71 -7.55
N ILE A 2 -16.08 5.40 -8.80
CA ILE A 2 -14.66 5.33 -9.19
C ILE A 2 -14.01 6.72 -9.16
N ARG A 3 -12.84 6.81 -8.53
CA ARG A 3 -11.95 7.96 -8.51
C ARG A 3 -10.70 7.64 -9.30
N VAL A 4 -10.17 8.62 -10.02
CA VAL A 4 -8.87 8.51 -10.70
C VAL A 4 -8.00 9.66 -10.27
N PHE A 5 -6.86 9.38 -9.63
CA PHE A 5 -6.10 10.41 -8.92
C PHE A 5 -4.59 10.13 -8.90
N LYS A 6 -3.83 11.17 -8.53
CA LYS A 6 -2.38 11.08 -8.28
C LYS A 6 -2.09 10.57 -6.88
N ALA A 7 -1.35 9.45 -6.79
CA ALA A 7 -0.82 8.95 -5.52
C ALA A 7 0.21 9.91 -4.87
N SER A 8 0.97 10.62 -5.71
CA SER A 8 1.91 11.68 -5.30
C SER A 8 1.87 12.84 -6.28
N SER A 9 1.96 14.07 -5.77
CA SER A 9 2.00 15.27 -6.60
C SER A 9 2.77 16.40 -5.91
N ARG A 10 2.95 17.55 -6.60
CA ARG A 10 3.46 18.77 -5.98
C ARG A 10 2.37 19.57 -5.25
N SER A 11 1.11 19.17 -5.37
CA SER A 11 -0.03 19.79 -4.69
C SER A 11 -0.17 19.24 -3.28
N ARG A 12 -0.64 20.09 -2.35
CA ARG A 12 -1.07 19.68 -1.01
C ARG A 12 -2.39 18.93 -1.00
N GLU A 13 -3.15 19.04 -2.09
CA GLU A 13 -4.41 18.33 -2.29
C GLU A 13 -4.21 17.23 -3.32
N VAL A 14 -5.00 16.16 -3.20
CA VAL A 14 -5.03 15.09 -4.20
C VAL A 14 -5.56 15.65 -5.52
N VAL A 15 -4.81 15.38 -6.60
CA VAL A 15 -5.16 15.80 -7.96
C VAL A 15 -5.94 14.67 -8.62
N GLU A 16 -7.17 14.97 -9.08
CA GLU A 16 -7.97 14.04 -9.87
C GLU A 16 -7.68 14.16 -11.37
N LEU A 17 -7.79 13.05 -12.09
CA LEU A 17 -7.59 13.01 -13.53
C LEU A 17 -8.80 13.61 -14.25
N ASP A 18 -8.54 14.60 -15.10
CA ASP A 18 -9.52 15.16 -16.01
C ASP A 18 -9.00 15.21 -17.46
N ARG A 19 -9.82 15.77 -18.36
CA ARG A 19 -9.43 15.92 -19.77
C ARG A 19 -8.30 16.91 -19.98
N HIS A 20 -8.17 17.91 -19.11
CA HIS A 20 -7.14 18.92 -19.23
C HIS A 20 -5.77 18.31 -18.89
N ALA A 21 -5.67 17.58 -17.79
CA ALA A 21 -4.47 16.86 -17.37
C ALA A 21 -3.97 15.89 -18.47
N ILE A 22 -4.87 15.11 -19.08
CA ILE A 22 -4.52 14.20 -20.19
C ILE A 22 -3.88 14.96 -21.36
N ARG A 23 -4.50 16.08 -21.77
CA ARG A 23 -4.00 16.89 -22.89
C ARG A 23 -2.68 17.57 -22.56
N GLN A 24 -2.53 18.04 -21.32
CA GLN A 24 -1.31 18.66 -20.84
C GLN A 24 -0.14 17.67 -20.86
N ASN A 25 -0.37 16.44 -20.37
CA ASN A 25 0.60 15.35 -20.43
C ASN A 25 1.07 15.12 -21.87
N TYR A 26 0.12 14.92 -22.79
CA TYR A 26 0.42 14.71 -24.20
C TYR A 26 1.23 15.87 -24.81
N SER A 27 0.84 17.12 -24.54
CA SER A 27 1.58 18.30 -25.02
C SER A 27 2.99 18.43 -24.42
N SER A 28 3.23 17.81 -23.27
CA SER A 28 4.53 17.75 -22.60
C SER A 28 5.34 16.51 -23.00
N GLY A 29 4.88 15.72 -23.97
CA GLY A 29 5.53 14.47 -24.38
C GLY A 29 5.38 13.31 -23.38
N ARG A 30 4.46 13.42 -22.42
CA ARG A 30 4.22 12.39 -21.39
C ARG A 30 2.98 11.56 -21.73
N GLN A 31 3.06 10.26 -21.48
CA GLN A 31 1.93 9.34 -21.65
C GLN A 31 1.11 9.26 -20.36
N THR A 32 -0.21 9.32 -20.46
CA THR A 32 -1.09 9.15 -19.29
C THR A 32 -1.30 7.67 -19.04
N ASN A 33 -0.78 7.12 -17.94
CA ASN A 33 -0.96 5.72 -17.57
C ASN A 33 -1.95 5.60 -16.40
N ILE A 34 -3.05 4.85 -16.58
CA ILE A 34 -4.07 4.63 -15.56
C ILE A 34 -3.91 3.21 -15.01
N MET A 35 -3.35 3.10 -13.81
CA MET A 35 -3.25 1.85 -13.07
C MET A 35 -4.59 1.50 -12.45
N PHE A 36 -5.13 0.33 -12.79
CA PHE A 36 -6.40 -0.14 -12.23
C PHE A 36 -6.14 -0.85 -10.91
N ASP A 37 -6.94 -0.51 -9.91
CA ASP A 37 -7.10 -1.28 -8.68
C ASP A 37 -7.97 -2.54 -8.94
N THR A 38 -7.76 -3.57 -8.15
CA THR A 38 -8.45 -4.87 -8.17
C THR A 38 -9.97 -4.72 -8.11
N ASN A 39 -10.47 -3.77 -7.32
CA ASN A 39 -11.91 -3.53 -7.19
C ASN A 39 -12.59 -3.08 -8.49
N ILE A 40 -11.86 -2.44 -9.41
CA ILE A 40 -12.42 -2.05 -10.72
C ILE A 40 -12.65 -3.29 -11.56
N LEU A 41 -11.66 -4.19 -11.62
CA LEU A 41 -11.78 -5.42 -12.38
C LEU A 41 -12.86 -6.35 -11.82
N ILE A 42 -12.97 -6.45 -10.48
CA ILE A 42 -14.06 -7.19 -9.82
C ILE A 42 -15.43 -6.56 -10.13
N THR A 43 -15.51 -5.23 -10.17
CA THR A 43 -16.77 -4.54 -10.54
C THR A 43 -17.17 -4.82 -11.98
N ILE A 44 -16.20 -4.86 -12.90
CA ILE A 44 -16.42 -5.22 -14.29
C ILE A 44 -16.90 -6.66 -14.39
N GLU A 45 -16.19 -7.63 -13.80
CA GLU A 45 -16.59 -9.04 -13.81
C GLU A 45 -18.00 -9.22 -13.23
N GLY A 46 -18.29 -8.63 -12.07
CA GLY A 46 -19.60 -8.73 -11.43
C GLY A 46 -20.73 -8.10 -12.25
N ALA A 47 -20.45 -7.14 -13.13
CA ALA A 47 -21.44 -6.58 -14.04
C ALA A 47 -21.75 -7.52 -15.21
N TYR A 48 -20.77 -8.30 -15.68
CA TYR A 48 -20.95 -9.27 -16.77
C TYR A 48 -21.66 -10.56 -16.33
N HIS A 49 -21.75 -10.81 -15.03
CA HIS A 49 -22.57 -11.89 -14.47
C HIS A 49 -24.03 -11.50 -14.18
N LYS A 50 -24.44 -10.26 -14.44
CA LYS A 50 -25.79 -9.74 -14.16
C LYS A 50 -26.52 -9.35 -15.44
N ASP A 51 -27.84 -9.54 -15.45
CA ASP A 51 -28.72 -9.13 -16.58
C ASP A 51 -28.73 -7.62 -16.82
N HIS A 52 -28.31 -6.81 -15.84
CA HIS A 52 -28.30 -5.34 -15.90
C HIS A 52 -26.87 -4.78 -15.93
N ARG A 53 -26.02 -5.36 -16.78
CA ARG A 53 -24.61 -4.98 -16.96
C ARG A 53 -24.39 -3.47 -17.10
N HIS A 54 -25.06 -2.82 -18.05
CA HIS A 54 -24.83 -1.40 -18.35
C HIS A 54 -25.15 -0.50 -17.15
N LYS A 55 -26.27 -0.78 -16.46
CA LYS A 55 -26.66 -0.05 -15.25
C LYS A 55 -25.63 -0.25 -14.13
N THR A 56 -25.17 -1.48 -13.92
CA THR A 56 -24.15 -1.79 -12.89
C THR A 56 -22.83 -1.06 -13.13
N LEU A 57 -22.38 -1.00 -14.39
CA LEU A 57 -21.16 -0.25 -14.77
C LEU A 57 -21.35 1.27 -14.63
N LYS A 58 -22.56 1.79 -14.89
CA LYS A 58 -22.88 3.21 -14.72
C LYS A 58 -22.90 3.61 -13.25
N ASP A 59 -23.61 2.85 -12.41
CA ASP A 59 -23.81 3.17 -11.00
C ASP A 59 -22.49 3.09 -10.21
N SER A 60 -21.54 2.28 -10.67
CA SER A 60 -20.18 2.20 -10.09
C SER A 60 -19.22 3.31 -10.57
N GLY A 61 -19.51 3.98 -11.70
CA GLY A 61 -18.64 4.97 -12.32
C GLY A 61 -17.65 4.40 -13.35
N VAL A 62 -17.69 3.10 -13.65
CA VAL A 62 -16.81 2.46 -14.64
C VAL A 62 -17.08 3.02 -16.04
N LEU A 63 -18.33 3.30 -16.38
CA LEU A 63 -18.66 3.87 -17.70
C LEU A 63 -18.14 5.29 -17.88
N GLU A 64 -18.12 6.08 -16.82
CA GLU A 64 -17.60 7.45 -16.81
C GLU A 64 -16.09 7.44 -17.05
N LEU A 65 -15.37 6.52 -16.40
CA LEU A 65 -13.96 6.26 -16.66
C LEU A 65 -13.72 5.81 -18.11
N ALA A 66 -14.49 4.83 -18.62
CA ALA A 66 -14.37 4.37 -20.00
C ALA A 66 -14.61 5.50 -21.01
N LYS A 67 -15.63 6.34 -20.78
CA LYS A 67 -15.91 7.52 -21.63
C LYS A 67 -14.77 8.53 -21.59
N LEU A 68 -14.16 8.76 -20.42
CA LEU A 68 -13.00 9.64 -20.28
C LEU A 68 -11.82 9.12 -21.11
N ILE A 69 -11.50 7.83 -21.00
CA ILE A 69 -10.42 7.17 -21.75
C ILE A 69 -10.71 7.23 -23.25
N ASN A 70 -11.87 6.76 -23.70
CA ASN A 70 -12.21 6.66 -25.12
C ASN A 70 -12.15 8.03 -25.82
N ARG A 71 -12.67 9.09 -25.19
CA ARG A 71 -12.69 10.45 -25.74
C ARG A 71 -11.30 11.07 -25.85
N ASN A 72 -10.31 10.51 -25.14
CA ASN A 72 -8.96 11.04 -25.09
C ASN A 72 -7.90 10.02 -25.55
N ALA A 73 -8.29 8.89 -26.14
CA ALA A 73 -7.36 7.83 -26.56
C ALA A 73 -6.24 8.35 -27.49
N LYS A 74 -6.55 9.33 -28.34
CA LYS A 74 -5.58 9.99 -29.23
C LYS A 74 -4.48 10.79 -28.53
N TYR A 75 -4.59 11.01 -27.21
CA TYR A 75 -3.64 11.75 -26.40
C TYR A 75 -2.75 10.82 -25.55
N GLY A 76 -2.50 9.59 -26.01
CA GLY A 76 -1.56 8.67 -25.36
C GLY A 76 -2.02 8.24 -23.96
N VAL A 77 -3.25 7.74 -23.86
CA VAL A 77 -3.82 7.19 -22.61
C VAL A 77 -3.66 5.67 -22.61
N PHE A 78 -3.13 5.12 -21.52
CA PHE A 78 -2.86 3.69 -21.32
C PHE A 78 -3.59 3.17 -20.09
N ILE A 79 -3.96 1.88 -20.11
CA ILE A 79 -4.55 1.18 -18.98
C ILE A 79 -3.56 0.12 -18.52
N SER A 80 -3.24 0.11 -17.23
CA SER A 80 -2.31 -0.86 -16.62
C SER A 80 -3.04 -1.71 -15.56
N PRO A 81 -3.60 -2.87 -15.95
CA PRO A 81 -4.34 -3.75 -15.03
C PRO A 81 -3.44 -4.75 -14.28
N ALA A 82 -2.14 -4.80 -14.55
CA ALA A 82 -1.23 -5.82 -14.00
C ALA A 82 -1.23 -5.90 -12.47
N ALA A 83 -1.25 -4.75 -11.77
CA ALA A 83 -1.29 -4.72 -10.32
C ALA A 83 -2.56 -5.37 -9.76
N ALA A 84 -3.72 -5.07 -10.36
CA ALA A 84 -5.01 -5.66 -10.00
C ALA A 84 -5.03 -7.18 -10.18
N TYR A 85 -4.48 -7.67 -11.30
CA TYR A 85 -4.43 -9.10 -11.58
C TYR A 85 -3.59 -9.89 -10.57
N GLN A 86 -2.49 -9.30 -10.08
CA GLN A 86 -1.63 -9.95 -9.09
C GLN A 86 -2.34 -10.16 -7.76
N GLU A 87 -3.32 -9.34 -7.41
CA GLU A 87 -4.03 -9.42 -6.12
C GLU A 87 -5.23 -10.35 -6.14
N LEU A 88 -5.74 -10.67 -7.34
CA LEU A 88 -6.87 -11.58 -7.48
C LEU A 88 -6.51 -12.98 -6.99
N PRO A 89 -7.44 -13.65 -6.27
CA PRO A 89 -7.32 -15.07 -5.98
C PRO A 89 -7.10 -15.87 -7.27
N PRO A 90 -6.23 -16.89 -7.28
CA PRO A 90 -5.96 -17.70 -8.46
C PRO A 90 -7.22 -18.23 -9.16
N SER A 91 -8.27 -18.59 -8.41
CA SER A 91 -9.53 -19.10 -8.95
C SER A 91 -10.33 -18.09 -9.77
N ARG A 92 -10.12 -16.78 -9.55
CA ARG A 92 -10.89 -15.72 -10.20
C ARG A 92 -10.20 -15.06 -11.39
N ARG A 93 -8.87 -15.24 -11.54
CA ARG A 93 -8.06 -14.50 -12.53
C ARG A 93 -8.59 -14.64 -13.96
N SER A 94 -8.85 -15.87 -14.42
CA SER A 94 -9.33 -16.12 -15.78
C SER A 94 -10.70 -15.51 -16.06
N ALA A 95 -11.63 -15.61 -15.11
CA ALA A 95 -12.97 -15.04 -15.27
C ALA A 95 -12.94 -13.51 -15.34
N VAL A 96 -12.13 -12.89 -14.46
CA VAL A 96 -11.95 -11.44 -14.44
C VAL A 96 -11.24 -10.93 -15.69
N GLU A 97 -10.21 -11.63 -16.17
CA GLU A 97 -9.53 -11.31 -17.42
C GLU A 97 -10.49 -11.39 -18.62
N ALA A 98 -11.26 -12.47 -18.74
CA ALA A 98 -12.24 -12.62 -19.80
C ALA A 98 -13.31 -11.51 -19.78
N ALA A 99 -13.83 -11.16 -18.60
CA ALA A 99 -14.79 -10.07 -18.47
C ALA A 99 -14.18 -8.70 -18.83
N PHE A 100 -12.92 -8.46 -18.45
CA PHE A 100 -12.21 -7.24 -18.78
C PHE A 100 -12.00 -7.09 -20.29
N GLU A 101 -11.60 -8.16 -20.98
CA GLU A 101 -11.44 -8.19 -22.44
C GLU A 101 -12.75 -7.91 -23.19
N ILE A 102 -13.87 -8.46 -22.71
CA ILE A 102 -15.19 -8.15 -23.30
C ILE A 102 -15.57 -6.69 -23.01
N PHE A 103 -15.29 -6.19 -21.81
CA PHE A 103 -15.50 -4.78 -21.46
C PHE A 103 -14.73 -3.82 -22.36
N LEU A 104 -13.45 -4.10 -22.65
CA LEU A 104 -12.66 -3.30 -23.58
C LEU A 104 -13.31 -3.27 -24.97
N LYS A 105 -13.80 -4.41 -25.48
CA LYS A 105 -14.50 -4.46 -26.78
C LYS A 105 -15.81 -3.67 -26.79
N ASP A 106 -16.61 -3.80 -25.74
CA ASP A 106 -17.94 -3.18 -25.66
C ASP A 106 -17.88 -1.67 -25.46
N TYR A 107 -16.94 -1.18 -24.63
CA TYR A 107 -16.93 0.21 -24.16
C TYR A 107 -15.70 1.01 -24.60
N LEU A 108 -14.65 0.34 -25.08
CA LEU A 108 -13.40 0.93 -25.56
C LEU A 108 -12.97 0.34 -26.93
N PRO A 109 -13.86 0.23 -27.95
CA PRO A 109 -13.59 -0.52 -29.19
C PRO A 109 -12.43 0.05 -30.03
N GLY A 110 -12.05 1.31 -29.82
CA GLY A 110 -10.91 1.95 -30.48
C GLY A 110 -9.60 1.87 -29.69
N PHE A 111 -9.63 1.34 -28.46
CA PHE A 111 -8.47 1.22 -27.60
C PHE A 111 -7.65 0.00 -28.03
N ARG A 112 -6.33 0.16 -28.06
CA ARG A 112 -5.39 -0.89 -28.45
C ARG A 112 -4.34 -1.02 -27.37
N ASP A 113 -3.91 -2.25 -27.12
CA ASP A 113 -2.80 -2.49 -26.22
C ASP A 113 -1.52 -1.85 -26.77
N ASP A 114 -0.62 -1.47 -25.86
CA ASP A 114 0.70 -1.00 -26.26
C ASP A 114 1.43 -2.14 -27.02
N PRO A 115 2.19 -1.84 -28.10
CA PRO A 115 2.95 -2.85 -28.84
C PRO A 115 3.90 -3.69 -27.97
N ASN A 116 4.33 -3.16 -26.82
CA ASN A 116 5.21 -3.84 -25.87
C ASN A 116 4.45 -4.51 -24.72
N SER A 117 3.12 -4.50 -24.75
CA SER A 117 2.32 -5.24 -23.77
C SER A 117 2.63 -6.74 -23.88
N ALA A 118 3.06 -7.32 -22.76
CA ALA A 118 3.25 -8.76 -22.65
C ALA A 118 2.05 -9.36 -21.92
N LYS A 119 1.37 -10.32 -22.56
CA LYS A 119 0.40 -11.17 -21.84
C LYS A 119 1.18 -12.14 -20.97
N VAL A 120 1.31 -11.80 -19.69
CA VAL A 120 1.85 -12.71 -18.68
C VAL A 120 0.75 -13.68 -18.30
N SER A 121 0.94 -14.97 -18.58
CA SER A 121 -0.01 -15.99 -18.15
C SER A 121 -0.07 -16.01 -16.63
N LEU A 122 -1.22 -15.62 -16.09
CA LEU A 122 -1.49 -15.73 -14.66
C LEU A 122 -1.98 -17.15 -14.39
N GLY A 123 -1.22 -17.91 -13.62
CA GLY A 123 -1.64 -19.25 -13.21
C GLY A 123 -3.02 -19.22 -12.54
N GLY A 124 -3.92 -20.09 -13.02
CA GLY A 124 -5.16 -20.41 -12.34
C GLY A 124 -4.92 -21.34 -11.15
N GLY A 125 -5.87 -21.42 -10.22
CA GLY A 125 -5.80 -22.31 -9.07
C GLY A 125 -7.15 -22.47 -8.38
N SER A 126 -7.26 -23.41 -7.44
CA SER A 126 -8.52 -23.71 -6.72
C SER A 126 -8.71 -22.91 -5.43
N VAL A 127 -7.78 -22.01 -5.10
CA VAL A 127 -7.77 -21.32 -3.81
C VAL A 127 -8.56 -20.02 -3.90
N ASP A 128 -9.57 -19.88 -3.04
CA ASP A 128 -10.45 -18.71 -2.96
C ASP A 128 -9.80 -17.49 -2.27
N TYR A 129 -8.76 -17.71 -1.47
CA TYR A 129 -8.00 -16.67 -0.80
C TYR A 129 -6.54 -17.07 -0.61
N GLU A 130 -5.61 -16.22 -1.07
CA GLU A 130 -4.17 -16.47 -0.99
C GLU A 130 -3.60 -15.83 0.28
N SER A 131 -3.05 -16.62 1.20
CA SER A 131 -2.35 -16.07 2.37
C SER A 131 -0.93 -15.63 1.98
N PHE A 132 -0.25 -14.83 2.82
CA PHE A 132 1.09 -14.33 2.48
C PHE A 132 2.09 -15.46 2.21
N ARG A 133 2.04 -16.54 2.98
CA ARG A 133 2.89 -17.73 2.80
C ARG A 133 2.61 -18.51 1.51
N ASP A 134 1.41 -18.37 0.93
CA ASP A 134 1.02 -19.04 -0.31
C ASP A 134 1.46 -18.27 -1.56
N LEU A 135 1.84 -16.99 -1.39
CA LEU A 135 2.35 -16.17 -2.50
C LEU A 135 3.66 -16.73 -3.03
N SER A 136 3.94 -16.51 -4.32
CA SER A 136 5.27 -16.78 -4.88
C SER A 136 6.35 -15.98 -4.13
N LEU A 137 7.57 -16.52 -4.06
CA LEU A 137 8.68 -15.88 -3.35
C LEU A 137 8.93 -14.45 -3.84
N ASP A 138 8.81 -14.18 -5.14
CA ASP A 138 8.98 -12.83 -5.68
C ASP A 138 7.89 -11.87 -5.17
N ARG A 139 6.64 -12.32 -5.09
CA ARG A 139 5.56 -11.53 -4.51
C ARG A 139 5.75 -11.32 -3.01
N GLN A 140 6.17 -12.36 -2.29
CA GLN A 140 6.53 -12.22 -0.87
C GLN A 140 7.62 -11.16 -0.70
N LYS A 141 8.70 -11.21 -1.49
CA LYS A 141 9.78 -10.22 -1.45
C LYS A 141 9.27 -8.80 -1.67
N VAL A 142 8.43 -8.58 -2.69
CA VAL A 142 7.90 -7.26 -3.04
C VAL A 142 7.09 -6.62 -1.90
N ILE A 143 6.25 -7.40 -1.21
CA ILE A 143 5.32 -6.83 -0.20
C ILE A 143 5.74 -7.10 1.26
N SER A 144 6.77 -7.92 1.50
CA SER A 144 7.16 -8.38 2.84
C SER A 144 7.42 -7.26 3.83
N CYS A 145 8.06 -6.17 3.40
CA CYS A 145 8.33 -5.03 4.27
C CYS A 145 7.02 -4.41 4.76
N SER A 146 6.12 -4.03 3.84
CA SER A 146 4.83 -3.43 4.20
C SER A 146 3.97 -4.41 5.00
N TYR A 147 3.95 -5.69 4.63
CA TYR A 147 3.19 -6.71 5.34
C TYR A 147 3.67 -6.90 6.78
N ALA A 148 4.98 -7.14 7.00
CA ALA A 148 5.56 -7.27 8.34
C ALA A 148 5.36 -6.00 9.18
N SER A 149 5.51 -4.84 8.54
CA SER A 149 5.30 -3.55 9.19
C SER A 149 3.87 -3.37 9.68
N LEU A 150 2.88 -3.70 8.86
CA LEU A 150 1.46 -3.61 9.23
C LEU A 150 1.06 -4.64 10.29
N LEU A 151 1.62 -5.86 10.26
CA LEU A 151 1.44 -6.84 11.34
C LEU A 151 2.00 -6.31 12.66
N ALA A 152 3.22 -5.76 12.64
CA ALA A 152 3.83 -5.14 13.81
C ALA A 152 3.03 -3.95 14.34
N MET A 153 2.54 -3.07 13.46
CA MET A 153 1.66 -1.96 13.87
C MET A 153 0.39 -2.46 14.58
N ASN A 154 -0.27 -3.48 14.02
CA ASN A 154 -1.48 -4.06 14.62
C ASN A 154 -1.18 -4.67 16.00
N ALA A 155 -0.08 -5.42 16.12
CA ALA A 155 0.32 -6.04 17.37
C ALA A 155 0.74 -5.01 18.43
N VAL A 156 1.56 -4.00 18.07
CA VAL A 156 1.93 -2.90 18.98
C VAL A 156 0.70 -2.12 19.45
N ASN A 157 -0.28 -1.90 18.56
CA ASN A 157 -1.49 -1.18 18.92
C ASN A 157 -2.29 -1.87 20.03
N LEU A 158 -2.23 -3.21 20.09
CA LEU A 158 -2.90 -4.05 21.08
C LEU A 158 -2.20 -4.09 22.44
N ILE A 159 -0.98 -3.55 22.57
CA ILE A 159 -0.27 -3.52 23.84
C ILE A 159 -0.91 -2.46 24.75
N ASP A 160 -1.45 -2.92 25.87
CA ASP A 160 -2.01 -2.07 26.92
C ASP A 160 -0.90 -1.43 27.77
N GLY A 161 -1.19 -0.25 28.30
CA GLY A 161 -0.29 0.49 29.20
C GLY A 161 0.79 1.32 28.51
N LEU A 162 0.93 1.24 27.19
CA LEU A 162 1.82 2.12 26.42
C LEU A 162 1.05 3.32 25.85
N ASP A 163 1.65 4.49 25.94
CA ASP A 163 1.18 5.70 25.27
C ASP A 163 1.50 5.70 23.76
N GLY A 164 1.06 6.74 23.05
CA GLY A 164 1.25 6.85 21.61
C GLY A 164 2.73 6.92 21.20
N ILE A 165 3.57 7.64 21.94
CA ILE A 165 5.00 7.76 21.66
C ILE A 165 5.71 6.44 21.92
N GLU A 166 5.41 5.79 23.04
CA GLU A 166 5.98 4.50 23.40
C GLU A 166 5.66 3.44 22.34
N LYS A 167 4.41 3.41 21.85
CA LYS A 167 4.00 2.56 20.73
C LYS A 167 4.76 2.90 19.44
N PHE A 168 4.87 4.18 19.11
CA PHE A 168 5.61 4.61 17.92
C PHE A 168 7.09 4.20 17.97
N VAL A 169 7.76 4.42 19.11
CA VAL A 169 9.17 4.02 19.30
C VAL A 169 9.34 2.51 19.20
N LEU A 170 8.44 1.74 19.82
CA LEU A 170 8.50 0.28 19.79
C LEU A 170 8.39 -0.27 18.36
N TYR A 171 7.43 0.26 17.61
CA TYR A 171 7.23 -0.09 16.21
C TYR A 171 8.41 0.35 15.32
N PHE A 172 8.94 1.56 15.53
CA PHE A 172 10.11 2.05 14.78
C PHE A 172 11.31 1.14 15.02
N ASP A 173 11.58 0.79 16.28
CA ASP A 173 12.69 -0.09 16.66
C ASP A 173 12.60 -1.45 15.96
N TYR A 174 11.40 -2.05 15.88
CA TYR A 174 11.17 -3.27 15.10
C TYR A 174 11.53 -3.08 13.61
N CYS A 175 11.04 -2.02 12.97
CA CYS A 175 11.36 -1.76 11.56
C CYS A 175 12.86 -1.53 11.33
N ALA A 176 13.50 -0.77 12.20
CA ALA A 176 14.91 -0.43 12.09
C ALA A 176 15.85 -1.63 12.34
N GLU A 177 15.49 -2.54 13.23
CA GLU A 177 16.40 -3.60 13.68
C GLU A 177 16.09 -4.96 13.06
N ILE A 178 14.81 -5.24 12.80
CA ILE A 178 14.37 -6.54 12.29
C ILE A 178 14.15 -6.52 10.80
N LEU A 179 13.43 -5.52 10.30
CA LEU A 179 13.27 -5.36 8.85
C LEU A 179 14.52 -4.73 8.23
N ASP A 180 15.32 -4.04 9.04
CA ASP A 180 16.47 -3.23 8.64
C ASP A 180 16.15 -2.28 7.47
N LEU A 181 14.87 -1.90 7.37
CA LEU A 181 14.27 -1.08 6.33
C LEU A 181 13.18 -0.23 6.97
N VAL A 182 13.22 1.08 6.72
CA VAL A 182 12.30 2.04 7.30
C VAL A 182 11.65 2.81 6.15
N SER A 183 10.35 2.64 6.00
CA SER A 183 9.57 3.36 5.00
C SER A 183 8.84 4.55 5.64
N LEU A 184 8.99 5.72 5.04
CA LEU A 184 8.31 6.94 5.48
C LEU A 184 6.78 6.81 5.38
N LYS A 185 6.26 6.00 4.45
CA LYS A 185 4.82 5.76 4.30
C LYS A 185 4.27 5.03 5.52
N GLU A 186 4.86 3.90 5.86
CA GLU A 186 4.48 3.07 7.01
C GLU A 186 4.73 3.79 8.34
N LEU A 187 5.83 4.55 8.47
CA LEU A 187 6.04 5.42 9.63
C LEU A 187 4.93 6.45 9.80
N THR A 188 4.48 7.06 8.71
CA THR A 188 3.40 8.05 8.78
C THR A 188 2.07 7.39 9.16
N ILE A 189 1.76 6.22 8.59
CA ILE A 189 0.60 5.42 8.99
C ILE A 189 0.66 5.13 10.50
N ALA A 190 1.80 4.68 11.01
CA ALA A 190 2.01 4.44 12.43
C ALA A 190 1.81 5.70 13.27
N ARG A 191 2.31 6.86 12.82
CA ARG A 191 2.09 8.15 13.50
C ARG A 191 0.60 8.48 13.62
N TYR A 192 -0.20 8.26 12.59
CA TYR A 192 -1.65 8.46 12.68
C TYR A 192 -2.32 7.42 13.58
N MET A 193 -1.93 6.16 13.47
CA MET A 193 -2.54 5.06 14.23
C MET A 193 -2.32 5.20 15.74
N PHE A 194 -1.12 5.58 16.17
CA PHE A 194 -0.76 5.70 17.58
C PHE A 194 -1.04 7.09 18.17
N ALA A 195 -1.49 8.05 17.36
CA ALA A 195 -1.77 9.40 17.84
C ALA A 195 -2.79 9.40 18.98
N PRO A 196 -2.59 10.22 20.04
CA PRO A 196 -3.60 10.42 21.07
C PRO A 196 -4.86 11.09 20.47
N GLU A 197 -6.02 10.91 21.11
CA GLU A 197 -7.24 11.66 20.77
C GLU A 197 -7.22 13.09 21.33
N THR A 198 -6.40 13.34 22.35
CA THR A 198 -6.30 14.65 22.99
C THR A 198 -5.67 15.67 22.05
N GLY A 199 -6.32 16.84 21.92
CA GLY A 199 -5.81 17.96 21.13
C GLY A 199 -5.99 17.84 19.62
N ILE A 200 -6.49 16.71 19.10
CA ILE A 200 -6.61 16.46 17.66
C ILE A 200 -7.65 17.39 16.98
N THR A 201 -7.25 18.07 15.91
CA THR A 201 -8.15 18.86 15.06
C THR A 201 -9.09 17.94 14.28
N GLU A 202 -10.22 18.46 13.79
CA GLU A 202 -11.17 17.64 13.01
C GLU A 202 -10.55 17.14 11.69
N GLU A 203 -9.74 17.96 11.04
CA GLU A 203 -9.00 17.54 9.85
C GLU A 203 -8.08 16.35 10.16
N LEU A 204 -7.29 16.45 11.23
CA LEU A 204 -6.39 15.37 11.62
C LEU A 204 -7.16 14.12 12.07
N ARG A 205 -8.30 14.30 12.73
CA ARG A 205 -9.19 13.21 13.12
C ARG A 205 -9.70 12.46 11.88
N ARG A 206 -10.10 13.16 10.82
CA ARG A 206 -10.46 12.53 9.54
C ARG A 206 -9.31 11.70 8.98
N ARG A 207 -8.09 12.26 8.94
CA ARG A 207 -6.89 11.56 8.45
C ARG A 207 -6.57 10.32 9.27
N LYS A 208 -6.60 10.44 10.60
CA LYS A 208 -6.45 9.32 11.53
C LYS A 208 -7.50 8.24 11.29
N VAL A 209 -8.78 8.62 11.15
CA VAL A 209 -9.87 7.67 10.89
C VAL A 209 -9.69 6.97 9.55
N ALA A 210 -9.26 7.68 8.50
CA ALA A 210 -8.96 7.09 7.20
C ALA A 210 -7.80 6.07 7.30
N ALA A 211 -6.65 6.46 7.87
CA ALA A 211 -5.51 5.56 8.07
C ALA A 211 -5.89 4.33 8.91
N THR A 212 -6.58 4.55 10.02
CA THR A 212 -7.07 3.48 10.89
C THR A 212 -8.00 2.54 10.13
N LYS A 213 -9.02 3.03 9.42
CA LYS A 213 -9.98 2.15 8.70
C LYS A 213 -9.35 1.30 7.59
N ASN A 214 -8.25 1.76 7.00
CA ASN A 214 -7.50 1.01 5.97
C ASN A 214 -6.59 -0.05 6.59
N PHE A 215 -5.84 0.31 7.62
CA PHE A 215 -4.70 -0.49 8.11
C PHE A 215 -4.92 -1.13 9.49
N LEU A 216 -6.00 -0.76 10.18
CA LEU A 216 -6.35 -1.22 11.53
C LEU A 216 -7.87 -1.38 11.70
N LYS A 217 -8.37 -2.62 11.72
CA LYS A 217 -9.80 -2.87 11.98
C LYS A 217 -10.02 -3.59 13.30
N LEU A 218 -9.58 -2.97 14.39
CA LEU A 218 -9.93 -3.43 15.72
C LEU A 218 -11.31 -2.89 16.10
N LYS A 219 -12.27 -3.77 16.38
CA LYS A 219 -13.54 -3.37 17.00
C LYS A 219 -13.23 -2.84 18.41
N LYS A 220 -13.33 -1.52 18.62
CA LYS A 220 -13.46 -0.96 19.97
C LYS A 220 -14.92 -1.09 20.40
N GLY A 221 -15.23 -2.04 21.28
CA GLY A 221 -16.56 -2.17 21.86
C GLY A 221 -16.80 -3.51 22.58
N GLY A 222 -16.64 -3.48 23.90
CA GLY A 222 -17.33 -4.37 24.85
C GLY A 222 -16.84 -5.82 24.92
N ARG A 223 -15.90 -6.11 25.84
CA ARG A 223 -15.68 -7.38 26.58
C ARG A 223 -15.70 -8.73 25.81
N LYS A 224 -15.79 -8.78 24.48
CA LYS A 224 -15.86 -10.02 23.69
C LYS A 224 -14.96 -9.96 22.47
N GLY A 225 -13.73 -10.45 22.65
CA GLY A 225 -12.86 -10.97 21.59
C GLY A 225 -11.83 -9.98 21.08
N LEU A 226 -10.56 -10.33 21.27
CA LEU A 226 -9.46 -9.82 20.44
C LEU A 226 -9.81 -10.06 18.95
N THR A 227 -9.30 -9.20 18.06
CA THR A 227 -9.47 -9.44 16.62
C THR A 227 -8.70 -10.71 16.26
N PRO A 228 -9.33 -11.72 15.63
CA PRO A 228 -8.66 -12.98 15.34
C PRO A 228 -7.38 -12.76 14.51
N PRO A 229 -6.31 -13.54 14.73
CA PRO A 229 -5.06 -13.44 13.96
C PRO A 229 -5.29 -13.44 12.45
N GLU A 230 -6.16 -14.31 11.94
CA GLU A 230 -6.55 -14.36 10.52
C GLU A 230 -7.09 -13.03 9.98
N VAL A 231 -7.84 -12.29 10.79
CA VAL A 231 -8.37 -10.99 10.40
C VAL A 231 -7.24 -9.96 10.33
N ILE A 232 -6.29 -9.99 11.28
CA ILE A 232 -5.11 -9.11 11.27
C ILE A 232 -4.24 -9.40 10.04
N LYS A 233 -3.96 -10.68 9.76
CA LYS A 233 -3.20 -11.13 8.57
C LYS A 233 -3.83 -10.63 7.28
N ARG A 234 -5.15 -10.78 7.13
CA ARG A 234 -5.86 -10.27 5.94
C ARG A 234 -5.83 -8.76 5.81
N ILE A 235 -5.98 -8.02 6.91
CA ILE A 235 -5.89 -6.55 6.89
C ILE A 235 -4.49 -6.12 6.47
N ALA A 236 -3.45 -6.71 7.06
CA ALA A 236 -2.06 -6.40 6.72
C ALA A 236 -1.73 -6.77 5.27
N LEU A 237 -2.23 -7.89 4.76
CA LEU A 237 -1.98 -8.30 3.38
C LEU A 237 -2.67 -7.37 2.36
N ASN A 238 -3.93 -6.99 2.62
CA ASN A 238 -4.63 -6.01 1.79
C ASN A 238 -3.92 -4.65 1.83
N GLY A 239 -3.58 -4.17 3.03
CA GLY A 239 -2.85 -2.90 3.17
C GLY A 239 -1.47 -2.92 2.52
N ALA A 240 -0.77 -4.05 2.52
CA ALA A 240 0.52 -4.19 1.83
C ALA A 240 0.35 -4.14 0.30
N ASN A 241 -0.75 -4.68 -0.24
CA ASN A 241 -1.10 -4.57 -1.65
C ASN A 241 -1.48 -3.13 -2.04
N ASP A 242 -2.26 -2.43 -1.21
CA ASP A 242 -2.57 -1.00 -1.41
C ASP A 242 -1.28 -0.16 -1.44
N LEU A 243 -0.36 -0.39 -0.51
CA LEU A 243 0.93 0.30 -0.45
C LEU A 243 1.84 -0.05 -1.64
N LYS A 244 1.78 -1.28 -2.14
CA LYS A 244 2.46 -1.72 -3.36
C LYS A 244 1.88 -0.98 -4.58
N LEU A 245 0.56 -0.88 -4.72
CA LEU A 245 -0.10 -0.15 -5.81
C LEU A 245 0.34 1.33 -5.81
N ILE A 246 0.28 1.97 -4.64
CA ILE A 246 0.73 3.35 -4.44
C ILE A 246 2.22 3.51 -4.82
N SER A 247 3.08 2.59 -4.37
CA SER A 247 4.52 2.67 -4.63
C SER A 247 4.87 2.39 -6.08
N ALA A 248 4.18 1.46 -6.74
CA ALA A 248 4.33 1.21 -8.16
C ALA A 248 3.94 2.44 -8.98
N ALA A 249 2.84 3.11 -8.64
CA ALA A 249 2.46 4.36 -9.28
C ALA A 249 3.53 5.44 -9.13
N ASP A 250 4.11 5.61 -7.93
CA ASP A 250 5.19 6.57 -7.70
C ASP A 250 6.46 6.23 -8.48
N ILE A 251 6.88 4.96 -8.49
CA ILE A 251 8.08 4.50 -9.18
C ILE A 251 7.94 4.77 -10.68
N VAL A 252 6.83 4.32 -11.28
CA VAL A 252 6.60 4.47 -12.72
C VAL A 252 6.48 5.95 -13.11
N ASN A 253 5.88 6.78 -12.26
CA ASN A 253 5.75 8.22 -12.51
C ASN A 253 7.08 8.99 -12.46
N ASN A 254 8.11 8.42 -11.84
CA ASN A 254 9.43 9.04 -11.71
C ASN A 254 10.53 8.26 -12.42
N SER A 255 10.21 7.11 -13.00
CA SER A 255 11.11 6.36 -13.88
C SER A 255 10.96 6.83 -15.32
N ARG A 256 12.08 6.85 -16.03
CA ARG A 256 12.10 7.02 -17.48
C ARG A 256 12.31 5.66 -18.12
N GLU A 257 11.38 5.26 -18.97
CA GLU A 257 11.54 4.04 -19.75
C GLU A 257 12.31 4.37 -21.02
N ARG A 258 13.43 3.68 -21.25
CA ARG A 258 14.25 3.85 -22.45
C ARG A 258 13.95 2.74 -23.44
N PHE A 259 13.43 3.13 -24.60
CA PHE A 259 13.16 2.24 -25.72
C PHE A 259 14.14 2.51 -26.88
N SER A 260 14.19 1.59 -27.84
CA SER A 260 14.98 1.75 -29.07
C SER A 260 14.58 2.98 -29.89
N PHE A 261 13.37 3.48 -29.69
CA PHE A 261 12.82 4.67 -30.36
C PHE A 261 12.80 5.93 -29.49
N GLY A 262 13.38 5.89 -28.28
CA GLY A 262 13.51 7.07 -27.40
C GLY A 262 13.13 6.82 -25.96
N GLU A 263 13.19 7.87 -25.15
CA GLU A 263 12.76 7.88 -23.76
C GLU A 263 11.27 8.25 -23.69
N ILE A 264 10.45 7.40 -23.04
CA ILE A 264 9.06 7.71 -22.73
C ILE A 264 8.96 8.03 -21.24
N GLU A 265 8.34 9.17 -20.95
CA GLU A 265 7.92 9.53 -19.61
C GLU A 265 6.44 9.22 -19.40
N HIS A 266 6.15 8.47 -18.33
CA HIS A 266 4.78 8.20 -17.93
C HIS A 266 4.32 9.21 -16.88
N ASP A 267 3.04 9.55 -16.94
CA ASP A 267 2.32 10.27 -15.91
C ASP A 267 1.23 9.34 -15.37
N VAL A 268 1.47 8.78 -14.18
CA VAL A 268 0.73 7.63 -13.66
C VAL A 268 -0.38 8.05 -12.71
N TRP A 269 -1.55 7.45 -12.85
CA TRP A 269 -2.76 7.73 -12.09
C TRP A 269 -3.34 6.41 -11.57
N ILE A 270 -3.86 6.42 -10.35
CA ILE A 270 -4.54 5.25 -9.76
C ILE A 270 -6.03 5.43 -9.98
N ALA A 271 -6.68 4.42 -10.57
CA ALA A 271 -8.11 4.31 -10.63
C ALA A 271 -8.59 3.29 -9.57
N THR A 272 -9.46 3.72 -8.66
CA THR A 272 -10.01 2.85 -7.60
C THR A 272 -11.48 3.18 -7.32
N GLY A 273 -12.24 2.15 -6.93
CA GLY A 273 -13.54 2.28 -6.27
C GLY A 273 -13.48 2.18 -4.75
N ASP A 274 -12.30 2.01 -4.14
CA ASP A 274 -12.12 1.98 -2.69
C ASP A 274 -11.96 3.40 -2.15
N ASP A 275 -13.07 3.92 -1.60
CA ASP A 275 -13.10 5.24 -0.97
C ASP A 275 -12.08 5.35 0.17
N LYS A 276 -11.73 4.24 0.86
CA LYS A 276 -10.75 4.30 1.95
C LYS A 276 -9.34 4.52 1.43
N LEU A 277 -8.96 3.88 0.32
CA LEU A 277 -7.66 4.09 -0.32
C LEU A 277 -7.53 5.53 -0.81
N TYR A 278 -8.60 6.05 -1.43
CA TYR A 278 -8.67 7.44 -1.87
C TYR A 278 -8.55 8.42 -0.69
N GLU A 279 -9.34 8.23 0.37
CA GLU A 279 -9.29 9.07 1.58
C GLU A 279 -7.93 9.01 2.27
N PHE A 280 -7.27 7.85 2.27
CA PHE A 280 -5.91 7.73 2.77
C PHE A 280 -4.93 8.59 1.95
N CYS A 281 -5.01 8.55 0.63
CA CYS A 281 -4.15 9.37 -0.23
C CYS A 281 -4.47 10.87 -0.08
N CYS A 282 -5.72 11.23 0.18
CA CYS A 282 -6.12 12.61 0.51
C CYS A 282 -5.55 13.06 1.86
N ALA A 283 -5.53 12.15 2.84
CA ALA A 283 -5.01 12.39 4.17
C ALA A 283 -3.48 12.44 4.23
N CYS A 284 -2.82 11.66 3.39
CA CYS A 284 -1.37 11.51 3.35
C CYS A 284 -0.87 11.70 1.92
N PRO A 285 -1.05 12.91 1.33
CA PRO A 285 -0.58 13.15 -0.03
C PRO A 285 0.93 12.95 -0.07
N GLY A 286 1.39 12.14 -1.03
CA GLY A 286 2.82 12.01 -1.28
C GLY A 286 3.34 13.29 -1.95
N PHE A 287 4.33 13.93 -1.35
CA PHE A 287 5.04 15.05 -1.97
C PHE A 287 6.36 14.59 -2.56
N ILE A 288 6.61 14.90 -3.83
CA ILE A 288 7.91 14.68 -4.48
C ILE A 288 8.81 15.87 -4.13
N GLY A 289 9.65 15.72 -3.10
CA GLY A 289 10.56 16.75 -2.62
C GLY A 289 12.01 16.51 -3.06
N ALA A 290 12.53 17.43 -3.90
CA ALA A 290 13.92 17.64 -4.34
C ALA A 290 14.73 16.43 -4.89
N GLU A 291 15.59 16.74 -5.86
CA GLU A 291 16.40 15.85 -6.72
C GLU A 291 17.27 14.80 -6.00
N ILE A 292 17.39 14.86 -4.67
CA ILE A 292 18.37 14.12 -3.85
C ILE A 292 17.75 12.87 -3.18
N GLY A 293 16.42 12.77 -3.11
CA GLY A 293 15.73 11.68 -2.41
C GLY A 293 15.32 10.47 -3.27
N GLY A 294 15.45 10.60 -4.60
CA GLY A 294 14.95 9.60 -5.53
C GLY A 294 13.41 9.51 -5.60
N PRO A 295 12.88 8.66 -6.50
CA PRO A 295 11.46 8.55 -6.85
C PRO A 295 10.52 8.13 -5.70
N LEU A 296 11.08 7.76 -4.53
CA LEU A 296 10.38 7.22 -3.37
C LEU A 296 10.41 8.14 -2.15
N ALA A 297 11.14 9.26 -2.19
CA ALA A 297 11.17 10.22 -1.09
C ALA A 297 9.86 11.01 -1.04
N ARG A 298 8.90 10.50 -0.28
CA ARG A 298 7.73 11.27 0.12
C ARG A 298 8.07 12.13 1.31
N PHE A 299 7.87 13.44 1.19
CA PHE A 299 7.44 14.18 2.36
C PHE A 299 5.98 13.75 2.60
N VAL A 300 5.62 13.42 3.83
CA VAL A 300 4.21 13.24 4.22
C VAL A 300 3.93 14.34 5.22
N ASP A 301 2.79 15.02 5.06
CA ASP A 301 2.42 16.19 5.85
C ASP A 301 2.70 15.93 7.34
N ALA A 302 3.62 16.72 7.86
CA ALA A 302 4.16 16.57 9.17
C ALA A 302 3.45 17.62 10.02
N HIS A 303 2.32 17.24 10.60
CA HIS A 303 1.75 18.06 11.65
C HIS A 303 2.83 18.18 12.73
N GLU A 304 3.26 19.40 13.01
CA GLU A 304 4.36 19.67 13.96
C GLU A 304 3.80 20.21 15.29
N ASN A 305 2.77 21.07 15.23
CA ASN A 305 2.26 21.77 16.40
C ASN A 305 0.75 21.62 16.53
N ILE A 306 0.33 20.77 17.47
CA ILE A 306 -1.07 20.58 17.82
C ILE A 306 -1.28 20.89 19.29
N THR A 307 -2.16 21.84 19.59
CA THR A 307 -2.46 22.27 20.96
C THR A 307 -2.94 21.10 21.80
N GLY A 308 -2.30 20.89 22.96
CA GLY A 308 -2.68 19.84 23.91
C GLY A 308 -1.95 18.50 23.74
N THR A 309 -1.02 18.38 22.79
CA THR A 309 -0.12 17.22 22.73
C THR A 309 1.22 17.53 22.05
N ASN A 310 2.31 17.01 22.61
CA ASN A 310 3.64 17.07 22.00
C ASN A 310 3.91 15.90 21.04
N TYR A 311 3.00 14.92 20.97
CA TYR A 311 3.14 13.68 20.22
C TYR A 311 3.66 13.87 18.78
N TRP A 312 3.09 14.86 18.09
CA TRP A 312 3.37 15.10 16.69
C TRP A 312 4.79 15.61 16.45
N ARG A 313 5.26 16.55 17.27
CA ARG A 313 6.65 17.02 17.28
C ARG A 313 7.60 15.92 17.72
N ASP A 314 7.33 15.29 18.86
CA ASP A 314 8.25 14.31 19.45
C ASP A 314 8.43 13.08 18.53
N SER A 315 7.36 12.61 17.88
CA SER A 315 7.46 11.52 16.88
C SER A 315 8.27 11.93 15.64
N MET A 316 8.23 13.19 15.23
CA MET A 316 9.07 13.68 14.13
C MET A 316 10.55 13.78 14.51
N GLU A 317 10.85 14.29 15.69
CA GLU A 317 12.23 14.38 16.20
C GLU A 317 12.85 12.98 16.32
N ILE A 318 12.08 12.02 16.86
CA ILE A 318 12.48 10.61 16.91
C ILE A 318 12.73 10.07 15.50
N GLN A 319 11.81 10.31 14.57
CA GLN A 319 11.96 9.86 13.19
C GLN A 319 13.21 10.45 12.53
N ALA A 320 13.40 11.77 12.59
CA ALA A 320 14.54 12.47 12.00
C ALA A 320 15.87 11.94 12.55
N ARG A 321 15.98 11.82 13.88
CA ARG A 321 17.18 11.29 14.54
C ARG A 321 17.50 9.87 14.09
N ARG A 322 16.52 8.97 14.10
CA ARG A 322 16.73 7.56 13.72
C ARG A 322 17.04 7.38 12.25
N LEU A 323 16.45 8.20 11.36
CA LEU A 323 16.79 8.19 9.95
C LEU A 323 18.23 8.68 9.73
N GLN A 324 18.67 9.71 10.46
CA GLN A 324 20.04 10.22 10.41
C GLN A 324 21.05 9.16 10.87
N GLU A 325 20.79 8.46 11.97
CA GLU A 325 21.63 7.35 12.47
C GLU A 325 21.78 6.21 11.45
N ARG A 326 20.81 6.08 10.54
CA ARG A 326 20.75 5.02 9.54
C ARG A 326 21.13 5.48 8.14
N TYR A 327 21.51 6.74 7.95
CA TYR A 327 21.78 7.29 6.62
C TYR A 327 22.84 6.48 5.85
N SER A 328 23.85 5.97 6.55
CA SER A 328 24.90 5.10 5.99
C SER A 328 24.38 3.75 5.47
N LYS A 329 23.19 3.31 5.89
CA LYS A 329 22.60 2.03 5.48
C LYS A 329 21.75 2.13 4.20
N VAL A 330 21.49 3.32 3.67
CA VAL A 330 20.57 3.54 2.53
C VAL A 330 21.04 2.80 1.27
N PHE A 331 22.35 2.75 1.03
CA PHE A 331 22.93 2.13 -0.16
C PHE A 331 23.29 0.65 0.02
N ILE A 332 23.06 0.07 1.20
CA ILE A 332 23.36 -1.34 1.45
C ILE A 332 22.27 -2.20 0.83
N GLN A 333 22.66 -3.07 -0.09
CA GLN A 333 21.75 -4.06 -0.67
C GLN A 333 21.14 -4.93 0.42
N LYS A 334 19.81 -4.93 0.50
CA LYS A 334 19.07 -5.72 1.49
C LYS A 334 18.81 -7.12 0.97
N LYS A 335 18.97 -8.10 1.86
CA LYS A 335 18.56 -9.48 1.61
C LYS A 335 17.06 -9.58 1.87
N MET A 336 16.24 -9.44 0.83
CA MET A 336 14.78 -9.49 1.00
C MET A 336 14.28 -10.78 1.67
N ASP A 337 15.03 -11.89 1.55
CA ASP A 337 14.73 -13.14 2.24
C ASP A 337 14.70 -12.98 3.78
N SER A 338 15.52 -12.10 4.37
CA SER A 338 15.47 -11.85 5.82
C SER A 338 14.20 -11.12 6.23
N ILE A 339 13.69 -10.22 5.38
CA ILE A 339 12.44 -9.49 5.61
C ILE A 339 11.24 -10.43 5.44
N VAL A 340 11.27 -11.31 4.44
CA VAL A 340 10.26 -12.38 4.27
C VAL A 340 10.22 -13.28 5.51
N ASN A 341 11.38 -13.73 6.00
CA ASN A 341 11.46 -14.54 7.21
C ASN A 341 10.95 -13.80 8.45
N ALA A 342 11.22 -12.50 8.58
CA ALA A 342 10.68 -11.67 9.65
C ALA A 342 9.15 -11.56 9.59
N ALA A 343 8.60 -11.42 8.37
CA ALA A 343 7.16 -11.39 8.12
C ALA A 343 6.47 -12.71 8.52
N LEU A 344 7.03 -13.84 8.10
CA LEU A 344 6.54 -15.17 8.47
C LEU A 344 6.66 -15.44 9.97
N LYS A 345 7.72 -14.94 10.61
CA LYS A 345 7.92 -15.08 12.05
C LYS A 345 6.87 -14.32 12.85
N ILE A 346 6.62 -13.05 12.54
CA ILE A 346 5.59 -12.28 13.25
C ILE A 346 4.18 -12.83 12.97
N GLU A 347 3.95 -13.36 11.77
CA GLU A 347 2.72 -14.08 11.42
C GLU A 347 2.51 -15.31 12.33
N ALA A 348 3.53 -16.15 12.48
CA ALA A 348 3.47 -17.32 13.37
C ALA A 348 3.27 -16.92 14.84
N MET A 349 3.93 -15.84 15.28
CA MET A 349 3.74 -15.31 16.64
C MET A 349 2.34 -14.75 16.87
N LEU A 350 1.68 -14.19 15.84
CA LEU A 350 0.28 -13.79 15.94
C LEU A 350 -0.64 -15.00 16.06
N ASP A 351 -0.36 -16.07 15.32
CA ASP A 351 -1.14 -17.31 15.39
C ASP A 351 -1.05 -17.97 16.78
N ASN A 352 0.07 -17.79 17.47
CA ASN A 352 0.33 -18.32 18.82
C ASN A 352 -0.01 -17.34 19.97
N ASP A 353 -0.54 -16.15 19.69
CA ASP A 353 -0.78 -15.06 20.68
C ASP A 353 0.49 -14.56 21.40
N GLU A 354 1.67 -14.75 20.80
CA GLU A 354 2.99 -14.36 21.35
C GLU A 354 3.49 -13.02 20.81
N ALA A 355 2.87 -12.48 19.75
CA ALA A 355 3.38 -11.31 19.04
C ALA A 355 3.48 -10.05 19.91
N THR A 356 2.51 -9.81 20.79
CA THR A 356 2.48 -8.64 21.67
C THR A 356 3.60 -8.71 22.71
N GLU A 357 3.82 -9.88 23.32
CA GLU A 357 4.90 -10.12 24.27
C GLU A 357 6.27 -10.03 23.60
N TYR A 358 6.44 -10.67 22.43
CA TYR A 358 7.66 -10.59 21.62
C TYR A 358 8.07 -9.14 21.33
N LEU A 359 7.09 -8.31 20.93
CA LEU A 359 7.28 -6.89 20.69
C LEU A 359 7.58 -6.13 21.98
N LYS A 360 6.76 -6.30 23.02
CA LYS A 360 6.90 -5.58 24.30
C LYS A 360 8.25 -5.82 24.97
N LEU A 361 8.69 -7.08 25.02
CA LEU A 361 9.97 -7.47 25.62
C LEU A 361 11.17 -7.19 24.71
N ARG A 362 10.92 -6.80 23.44
CA ARG A 362 11.96 -6.65 22.41
C ARG A 362 12.83 -7.89 22.34
N SER A 363 12.23 -9.07 22.37
CA SER A 363 12.94 -10.35 22.57
C SER A 363 13.98 -10.64 21.48
N TRP A 364 13.96 -9.93 20.35
CA TRP A 364 15.01 -9.96 19.34
C TRP A 364 16.34 -9.30 19.75
N ARG A 365 16.33 -8.46 20.79
CA ARG A 365 17.54 -7.84 21.36
C ARG A 365 18.17 -8.67 22.46
N LEU A 366 17.46 -9.68 22.99
CA LEU A 366 18.01 -10.57 23.99
C LEU A 366 19.06 -11.47 23.31
N PRO A 367 20.27 -11.61 23.88
CA PRO A 367 21.22 -12.60 23.37
C PRO A 367 20.56 -13.97 23.46
N ARG A 368 20.56 -14.72 22.35
CA ARG A 368 20.20 -16.14 22.39
C ARG A 368 21.25 -16.81 23.28
N VAL A 369 20.88 -17.14 24.52
CA VAL A 369 21.69 -18.02 25.36
C VAL A 369 21.82 -19.31 24.54
N PRO A 370 23.04 -19.73 24.13
CA PRO A 370 23.22 -21.04 23.53
C PRO A 370 22.66 -22.08 24.49
N PRO A 371 22.02 -23.16 24.01
CA PRO A 371 21.68 -24.26 24.91
C PRO A 371 22.96 -24.64 25.67
N ALA A 372 22.88 -24.69 27.00
CA ALA A 372 23.98 -25.15 27.82
C ALA A 372 24.35 -26.53 27.29
N ASP A 373 25.56 -26.67 26.76
CA ASP A 373 26.13 -27.97 26.47
C ASP A 373 26.06 -28.75 27.80
N ASP A 374 25.26 -29.81 27.81
CA ASP A 374 25.12 -30.75 28.93
C ASP A 374 26.38 -31.66 28.99
N HIS A 375 27.55 -31.06 28.78
CA HIS A 375 28.86 -31.61 29.05
C HIS A 375 29.29 -31.11 30.42
N ASP A 376 28.69 -31.69 31.45
CA ASP A 376 29.37 -32.07 32.70
C ASP A 376 28.30 -32.51 33.70
N ARG A 377 27.92 -33.78 33.61
CA ARG A 377 27.55 -34.54 34.81
C ARG A 377 28.69 -35.50 35.13
N PRO A 378 29.30 -35.40 36.33
CA PRO A 378 30.37 -36.29 36.75
C PRO A 378 29.92 -37.75 36.89
#